data_AF-A0A4U9D4Q7-F1
#
_entry.id   AF-A0A4U9D4Q7-F1
#
_cell.length_a   1.000
_cell.length_b   1.000
_cell.length_c   1.000
_cell.angle_alpha   90.00
_cell.angle_beta   90.00
_cell.angle_gamma   90.00
#
_symmetry.space_group_name_H-M   'P 1'
#
loop_
_entity.id
_entity.type
_entity.pdbx_description
1 polymer ?
#
loop_
_entity_poly.entity_id
_entity_poly.type
_entity_poly.pdbx_seq_one_letter_code
_entity_poly.pdbx_strand_id
1 'polypeptide(L)'
;MQALKIAVIGGGSSYTPELIEGIIVRYEQLPVTELALVDVESGREKVEIIAALTRRMLTRKGLEHVIVSVHFALDEAIRGASFVLTQLRVGQLAGAGRRRAPRAEVQPAGPGNHRRGRIRQSAAHHPGDP
;
A
#
# COMPACT_ATOMS: atom_id res chain seq x y z
N MET A 1 -23.15 0.72 -21.05
CA MET A 1 -22.59 1.38 -19.84
C MET A 1 -21.07 1.31 -19.95
N GLN A 2 -20.33 2.35 -19.52
CA GLN A 2 -18.87 2.29 -19.53
C GLN A 2 -18.40 1.31 -18.45
N ALA A 3 -17.44 0.44 -18.80
CA ALA A 3 -16.84 -0.49 -17.86
C ALA A 3 -16.07 0.28 -16.78
N LEU A 4 -16.42 0.10 -15.51
CA LEU A 4 -15.74 0.74 -14.38
C LEU A 4 -14.68 -0.22 -13.84
N LYS A 5 -13.43 0.02 -14.22
CA LYS A 5 -12.26 -0.75 -13.78
C LYS A 5 -11.55 -0.01 -12.64
N ILE A 6 -11.24 -0.73 -11.56
CA ILE A 6 -10.45 -0.22 -10.44
C ILE A 6 -9.16 -1.02 -10.34
N ALA A 7 -8.02 -0.34 -10.43
CA ALA A 7 -6.71 -0.95 -10.16
C ALA A 7 -6.30 -0.72 -8.71
N VAL A 8 -5.85 -1.77 -8.01
CA VAL A 8 -5.39 -1.73 -6.61
C VAL A 8 -3.93 -2.15 -6.57
N ILE A 9 -3.03 -1.18 -6.42
CA ILE A 9 -1.59 -1.40 -6.30
C ILE A 9 -1.22 -1.73 -4.86
N GLY A 10 -0.57 -2.87 -4.66
CA GLY A 10 -0.39 -3.49 -3.35
C GLY A 10 -1.57 -4.38 -2.97
N GLY A 11 -2.13 -5.10 -3.95
CA GLY A 11 -3.33 -5.94 -3.81
C GLY A 11 -3.18 -7.09 -2.80
N GLY A 12 -1.96 -7.58 -2.55
CA GLY A 12 -1.68 -8.61 -1.53
C GLY A 12 -1.72 -8.14 -0.08
N SER A 13 -2.17 -6.91 0.16
CA SER A 13 -2.35 -6.33 1.49
C SER A 13 -3.46 -7.03 2.29
N SER A 14 -3.25 -7.15 3.61
CA SER A 14 -4.30 -7.61 4.54
C SER A 14 -5.49 -6.64 4.66
N TYR A 15 -5.35 -5.40 4.17
CA TYR A 15 -6.42 -4.41 4.12
C TYR A 15 -7.29 -4.51 2.85
N THR A 16 -6.85 -5.24 1.82
CA THR A 16 -7.64 -5.41 0.59
C THR A 16 -9.04 -5.98 0.83
N PRO A 17 -9.26 -6.99 1.71
CA PRO A 17 -10.60 -7.51 1.95
C PRO A 17 -11.60 -6.46 2.47
N GLU A 18 -11.16 -5.53 3.34
CA GLU A 18 -12.01 -4.45 3.84
C GLU A 18 -12.38 -3.46 2.72
N LEU A 19 -11.42 -3.11 1.86
CA LEU A 19 -11.68 -2.29 0.67
C LEU A 19 -12.71 -2.97 -0.25
N ILE A 20 -12.54 -4.26 -0.52
CA ILE A 20 -13.48 -5.04 -1.36
C ILE A 20 -14.87 -5.09 -0.73
N GLU A 21 -14.99 -5.32 0.58
CA GLU A 21 -16.27 -5.28 1.28
C GLU A 21 -16.95 -3.91 1.10
N GLY A 22 -16.19 -2.83 1.26
CA GLY A 22 -16.69 -1.46 1.07
C GLY A 22 -17.23 -1.20 -0.34
N ILE A 23 -16.57 -1.77 -1.37
CA ILE A 23 -17.01 -1.71 -2.77
C ILE A 23 -18.28 -2.54 -2.96
N ILE A 24 -18.33 -3.77 -2.44
CA ILE A 24 -19.51 -4.63 -2.56
C ILE A 24 -20.75 -4.01 -1.90
N VAL A 25 -20.60 -3.45 -0.70
CA VAL A 25 -21.70 -2.77 0.02
C VAL A 25 -22.25 -1.58 -0.76
N ARG A 26 -21.44 -0.95 -1.62
CA ARG A 26 -21.80 0.24 -2.40
C ARG A 26 -21.91 -0.02 -3.90
N TYR A 27 -22.04 -1.28 -4.31
CA TYR A 27 -22.02 -1.67 -5.72
C TYR A 27 -23.05 -0.90 -6.57
N GLU A 28 -24.26 -0.66 -6.05
CA GLU A 28 -25.30 0.12 -6.74
C GLU A 28 -24.88 1.57 -7.07
N GLN A 29 -24.02 2.16 -6.23
CA GLN A 29 -23.49 3.52 -6.42
C GLN A 29 -22.19 3.51 -7.24
N LEU A 30 -21.48 2.38 -7.24
CA LEU A 30 -20.19 2.18 -7.88
C LEU A 30 -20.17 0.82 -8.59
N PRO A 31 -20.82 0.69 -9.76
CA PRO A 31 -21.00 -0.59 -10.46
C PRO A 31 -19.69 -1.02 -11.13
N VAL A 32 -18.76 -1.52 -10.33
CA VAL A 32 -17.45 -1.99 -10.76
C VAL A 32 -17.60 -3.22 -11.66
N THR A 33 -16.90 -3.23 -12.78
CA THR A 33 -16.88 -4.37 -13.72
C THR A 33 -15.59 -5.17 -13.62
N GLU A 34 -14.50 -4.53 -13.17
CA GLU A 34 -13.22 -5.18 -12.98
C GLU A 34 -12.46 -4.62 -11.76
N LEU A 35 -11.92 -5.53 -10.96
CA LEU A 35 -10.97 -5.29 -9.89
C LEU A 35 -9.62 -5.88 -10.31
N ALA A 36 -8.68 -5.00 -10.68
CA ALA A 36 -7.32 -5.38 -11.05
C ALA A 36 -6.40 -5.27 -9.82
N LEU A 37 -6.04 -6.41 -9.24
CA LEU A 37 -5.14 -6.50 -8.09
C LEU A 37 -3.69 -6.57 -8.58
N VAL A 38 -2.86 -5.62 -8.16
CA VAL A 38 -1.46 -5.52 -8.60
C VAL A 38 -0.53 -5.73 -7.42
N ASP A 39 0.47 -6.59 -7.58
CA ASP A 39 1.55 -6.72 -6.62
C ASP A 39 2.89 -6.94 -7.34
N VAL A 40 3.98 -6.93 -6.60
CA VAL A 40 5.29 -7.32 -7.12
C VAL A 40 5.44 -8.84 -7.10
N GLU A 41 6.40 -9.37 -7.84
CA GLU A 41 6.63 -10.82 -7.95
C GLU A 41 6.81 -11.50 -6.58
N SER A 42 7.53 -10.86 -5.65
CA SER A 42 7.70 -11.36 -4.28
C SER A 42 6.41 -11.42 -3.44
N GLY A 43 5.35 -10.73 -3.89
CA GLY A 43 4.03 -10.71 -3.28
C GLY A 43 3.01 -11.66 -3.92
N ARG A 44 3.41 -12.45 -4.94
CA ARG A 44 2.53 -13.33 -5.73
C ARG A 44 1.60 -14.19 -4.88
N GLU A 45 2.15 -14.92 -3.92
CA GLU A 45 1.34 -15.80 -3.06
C GLU A 45 0.26 -15.02 -2.30
N LYS A 46 0.60 -13.84 -1.77
CA LYS A 46 -0.34 -13.01 -1.02
C LYS A 46 -1.45 -12.48 -1.92
N VAL A 47 -1.12 -11.93 -3.09
CA VAL A 47 -2.13 -11.37 -3.99
C VAL A 47 -3.05 -12.46 -4.55
N GLU A 48 -2.55 -13.67 -4.78
CA GLU A 48 -3.40 -14.80 -5.22
C GLU A 48 -4.38 -15.26 -4.12
N ILE A 49 -3.93 -15.32 -2.85
CA ILE A 49 -4.80 -15.60 -1.70
C ILE A 49 -5.90 -14.54 -1.62
N ILE A 50 -5.54 -13.25 -1.75
CA ILE A 50 -6.50 -12.16 -1.73
C ILE A 50 -7.45 -12.26 -2.93
N ALA A 51 -6.97 -12.51 -4.14
CA ALA A 51 -7.81 -12.65 -5.32
C ALA A 51 -8.83 -13.79 -5.17
N ALA A 52 -8.41 -14.93 -4.63
CA ALA A 52 -9.31 -16.05 -4.33
C ALA A 52 -10.37 -15.68 -3.28
N LEU A 53 -9.99 -14.94 -2.23
CA LEU A 53 -10.93 -14.44 -1.23
C LEU A 53 -11.92 -13.43 -1.84
N THR A 54 -11.44 -12.47 -2.64
CA THR A 54 -12.26 -11.47 -3.35
C THR A 54 -13.32 -12.15 -4.21
N ARG A 55 -12.93 -13.15 -5.02
CA ARG A 55 -13.88 -13.93 -5.84
C ARG A 55 -14.97 -14.58 -4.98
N ARG A 56 -14.59 -15.21 -3.86
CA ARG A 56 -15.57 -15.82 -2.91
C ARG A 56 -16.49 -14.79 -2.27
N MET A 57 -16.00 -13.58 -1.96
CA MET A 57 -16.80 -12.49 -1.41
C MET A 57 -17.84 -12.01 -2.43
N LEU A 58 -17.44 -11.82 -3.68
CA LEU A 58 -18.31 -11.42 -4.78
C LEU A 58 -19.40 -12.47 -5.05
N THR A 59 -19.04 -13.75 -5.17
CA THR A 59 -20.00 -14.84 -5.37
C THR A 59 -21.03 -14.91 -4.25
N ARG A 60 -20.64 -14.72 -2.98
CA ARG A 60 -21.60 -14.70 -1.86
C ARG A 60 -22.62 -13.56 -1.95
N LYS A 61 -22.37 -12.55 -2.77
CA LYS A 61 -23.19 -11.35 -2.93
C LYS A 61 -23.87 -11.29 -4.30
N GLY A 62 -23.76 -12.34 -5.13
CA GLY A 62 -24.32 -12.39 -6.47
C GLY A 62 -23.62 -11.47 -7.47
N LEU A 63 -22.34 -11.18 -7.24
CA LEU A 63 -21.52 -10.28 -8.06
C LEU A 63 -20.41 -11.04 -8.82
N GLU A 64 -20.62 -12.32 -9.13
CA GLU A 64 -19.65 -13.15 -9.85
C GLU A 64 -19.31 -12.67 -11.26
N HIS A 65 -20.10 -11.76 -11.84
CA HIS A 65 -19.80 -11.12 -13.12
C HIS A 65 -18.69 -10.07 -13.02
N VAL A 66 -18.31 -9.63 -11.81
CA VAL A 66 -17.18 -8.70 -11.60
C VAL A 66 -15.88 -9.46 -11.80
N ILE A 67 -15.07 -9.01 -12.77
CA ILE A 67 -13.80 -9.64 -13.10
C ILE A 67 -12.77 -9.32 -12.01
N VAL A 68 -12.06 -10.34 -11.52
CA VAL A 68 -10.91 -10.17 -10.61
C VAL A 68 -9.65 -10.63 -11.33
N SER A 69 -8.82 -9.66 -11.75
CA SER A 69 -7.57 -9.89 -12.47
C SER A 69 -6.36 -9.64 -11.55
N VAL A 70 -5.29 -10.43 -11.73
CA VAL A 70 -4.03 -10.29 -10.98
C VAL A 70 -2.95 -9.86 -11.94
N HIS A 71 -2.18 -8.85 -11.56
CA HIS A 71 -1.14 -8.24 -12.41
C HIS A 71 0.16 -8.08 -11.63
N PHE A 72 1.29 -8.23 -12.35
CA PHE A 72 2.64 -7.99 -11.84
C PHE A 72 3.34 -6.80 -12.51
N ALA A 73 2.65 -6.16 -13.46
CA ALA A 73 3.09 -4.96 -14.15
C ALA A 73 1.98 -3.90 -14.07
N LEU A 74 2.37 -2.63 -13.91
CA LEU A 74 1.41 -1.53 -13.76
C LEU A 74 0.66 -1.22 -15.05
N ASP A 75 1.35 -1.24 -16.20
CA ASP A 75 0.83 -0.74 -17.47
C ASP A 75 -0.46 -1.45 -17.89
N GLU A 76 -0.55 -2.77 -17.73
CA GLU A 76 -1.75 -3.55 -18.06
C GLU A 76 -2.88 -3.32 -17.04
N ALA A 77 -2.53 -3.23 -15.77
CA ALA A 77 -3.49 -3.03 -14.69
C ALA A 77 -4.16 -1.66 -14.75
N ILE A 78 -3.42 -0.59 -15.04
CA ILE A 78 -3.98 0.78 -15.04
C ILE A 78 -4.63 1.16 -16.37
N ARG A 79 -4.33 0.42 -17.46
CA ARG A 79 -4.94 0.69 -18.77
C ARG A 79 -6.46 0.57 -18.69
N GLY A 80 -7.14 1.66 -19.02
CA GLY A 80 -8.60 1.76 -18.96
C GLY A 80 -9.19 1.79 -17.54
N ALA A 81 -8.36 1.89 -16.49
CA ALA A 81 -8.85 2.03 -15.13
C ALA A 81 -9.49 3.40 -14.92
N SER A 82 -10.70 3.42 -14.37
CA SER A 82 -11.37 4.65 -13.94
C SER A 82 -10.77 5.18 -12.64
N PHE A 83 -10.31 4.28 -11.77
CA PHE A 83 -9.66 4.61 -10.52
C PHE A 83 -8.41 3.75 -10.30
N VAL A 84 -7.39 4.35 -9.69
CA VAL A 84 -6.19 3.66 -9.24
C VAL A 84 -6.00 3.94 -7.76
N LEU A 85 -5.96 2.88 -6.95
CA LEU A 85 -5.79 2.92 -5.50
C LEU A 85 -4.41 2.35 -5.15
N THR A 86 -3.69 3.01 -4.24
CA THR A 86 -2.35 2.57 -3.83
C THR A 86 -2.30 2.26 -2.35
N GLN A 87 -1.82 1.07 -1.99
CA GLN A 87 -1.66 0.59 -0.61
C GLN A 87 -0.19 0.30 -0.23
N LEU A 88 0.75 0.86 -1.00
CA LEU A 88 2.17 0.54 -0.88
C LEU A 88 2.76 0.98 0.47
N ARG A 89 3.46 0.04 1.12
CA ARG A 89 4.47 0.33 2.16
C ARG A 89 5.85 -0.04 1.63
N VAL A 90 6.65 0.95 1.25
CA VAL A 90 7.99 0.73 0.72
C VAL A 90 8.89 0.13 1.81
N GLY A 91 9.50 -1.03 1.53
CA GLY A 91 10.44 -1.72 2.42
C GLY A 91 9.91 -2.98 3.11
N GLN A 92 8.64 -3.37 2.94
CA GLN A 92 8.02 -4.49 3.69
C GLN A 92 8.14 -4.27 5.22
N LEU A 93 7.67 -5.21 6.06
CA LEU A 93 7.88 -5.11 7.53
C LEU A 93 9.38 -5.04 7.90
N ALA A 94 10.26 -5.56 7.04
CA ALA A 94 11.72 -5.53 7.22
C ALA A 94 12.33 -4.13 7.08
N GLY A 95 11.69 -3.20 6.37
CA GLY A 95 12.17 -1.83 6.15
C GLY A 95 12.22 -0.99 7.42
N ALA A 96 11.42 -1.34 8.43
CA ALA A 96 11.48 -0.73 9.76
C ALA A 96 12.66 -1.27 10.60
N GLY A 97 13.13 -2.49 10.35
CA GLY A 97 14.17 -3.16 11.14
C GLY A 97 15.61 -2.88 10.68
N ARG A 98 15.82 -2.26 9.51
CA ARG A 98 17.16 -2.03 8.93
C ARG A 98 17.59 -0.56 8.85
N ARG A 99 16.92 0.33 9.59
CA ARG A 99 17.59 1.57 10.00
C ARG A 99 18.51 1.23 11.17
N ARG A 100 19.75 0.87 10.87
CA ARG A 100 20.84 1.06 11.84
C ARG A 100 20.98 2.59 11.96
N ALA A 101 20.14 3.19 12.81
CA ALA A 101 20.36 4.56 13.21
C ALA A 101 21.79 4.61 13.77
N PRO A 102 22.64 5.59 13.39
CA PRO A 102 23.88 5.79 14.11
C PRO A 102 23.50 5.91 15.59
N ARG A 103 24.21 5.17 16.47
CA ARG A 103 23.99 5.26 17.92
C ARG A 103 24.06 6.73 18.30
N ALA A 104 22.91 7.35 18.53
CA ALA A 104 22.87 8.65 19.17
C ALA A 104 23.16 8.37 20.64
N GLU A 105 24.32 8.83 21.12
CA GLU A 105 24.55 8.94 22.56
C GLU A 105 23.49 9.86 23.13
N VAL A 106 22.57 9.28 23.90
CA VAL A 106 21.56 10.03 24.64
C VAL A 106 22.26 10.56 25.89
N GLN A 107 22.57 11.85 25.92
CA GLN A 107 22.83 12.52 27.18
C GLN A 107 21.52 12.68 27.95
N PRO A 108 21.50 12.45 29.28
CA PRO A 108 20.28 12.55 30.06
C PRO A 108 19.75 13.98 30.03
N ALA A 109 18.44 14.12 29.80
CA ALA A 109 17.76 15.40 29.80
C ALA A 109 17.76 16.00 31.22
N GLY A 110 18.26 17.24 31.36
CA GLY A 110 18.08 18.03 32.57
C GLY A 110 16.60 18.29 32.86
N PRO A 111 16.23 18.56 34.13
CA PRO A 111 14.84 18.65 34.52
C PRO A 111 14.20 19.90 33.90
N GLY A 112 13.14 19.67 33.12
CA GLY A 112 12.25 20.73 32.65
C GLY A 112 12.43 21.15 31.19
N ASN A 113 12.05 20.29 30.25
CA ASN A 113 11.46 20.78 29.00
C ASN A 113 10.63 19.70 28.27
N HIS A 114 9.35 19.55 28.64
CA HIS A 114 8.37 18.89 27.80
C HIS A 114 7.92 19.85 26.71
N ARG A 115 8.63 19.88 25.57
CA ARG A 115 8.07 20.01 24.21
C ARG A 115 9.17 20.27 23.19
N ARG A 116 9.15 19.40 22.16
CA ARG A 116 9.79 19.52 20.84
C ARG A 116 11.32 19.43 20.82
N GLY A 117 11.81 18.24 20.47
CA GLY A 117 13.17 18.03 19.96
C GLY A 117 13.38 18.89 18.71
N ARG A 118 14.15 19.97 18.86
CA ARG A 118 14.62 20.81 17.76
C ARG A 118 15.89 20.16 17.22
N ILE A 119 15.83 19.58 16.02
CA ILE A 119 17.03 19.19 15.29
C ILE A 119 17.74 20.48 14.90
N ARG A 120 18.84 20.80 15.57
CA ARG A 120 19.79 21.80 15.07
C ARG A 120 20.76 21.06 14.16
N GLN A 121 20.72 21.36 12.86
CA GLN A 121 21.85 21.08 11.99
C GLN A 121 22.95 22.09 12.35
N SER A 122 24.05 21.64 12.95
CA SER A 122 25.26 22.47 13.06
C SER A 122 26.06 22.33 11.78
N ALA A 123 26.24 23.44 11.09
CA ALA A 123 27.15 23.56 9.96
C ALA A 123 28.61 23.58 10.45
N ALA A 124 29.46 22.98 9.62
CA ALA A 124 30.90 23.18 9.42
C ALA A 124 31.89 22.87 10.56
N HIS A 125 32.81 21.93 10.30
CA HIS A 125 34.21 22.28 9.98
C HIS A 125 34.97 21.06 9.43
N HIS A 126 35.60 21.21 8.26
CA HIS A 126 36.55 20.25 7.71
C HIS A 126 37.95 20.85 7.90
N PRO A 127 38.89 20.17 8.59
CA PRO A 127 40.26 20.64 8.66
C PRO A 127 41.02 20.05 7.47
N GLY A 128 41.54 20.90 6.57
CA GLY A 128 42.43 20.45 5.50
C GLY A 128 42.47 21.35 4.26
N ASP A 129 43.46 22.24 4.27
CA ASP A 129 44.20 22.87 3.17
C ASP A 129 43.56 23.92 2.23
N PRO A 130 44.35 24.90 1.73
CA PRO A 130 45.61 25.50 2.22
C PRO A 130 45.44 26.92 2.80
#